data_AF-A0A7S1UR62-F1
#
_entry.id   AF-A0A7S1UR62-F1
#
_cell.length_a   1.000
_cell.length_b   1.000
_cell.length_c   1.000
_cell.angle_alpha   90.00
_cell.angle_beta   90.00
_cell.angle_gamma   90.00
#
_symmetry.space_group_name_H-M   'P 1'
#
loop_
_entity.id
_entity.type
_entity.pdbx_description
1 polymer ?
#
loop_
_entity_poly.entity_id
_entity_poly.type
_entity_poly.pdbx_seq_one_letter_code
_entity_poly.pdbx_strand_id
1 'polypeptide(L)'
;SPEMPAADLPNLFVNLVDTVSGRILYRVSHSNAMETEVIPTLICENWVIYAFLSKTTRRTELGVLTLHEGMIDKAGLTAFTSPDQVTSFSSMEARESKPVVLSKSYAIVKPVTALGVTSSKGGISTKHVLVASGDDKITSINRNLLEPRRPTGEVKPHEKEEGLFQYHPLVPLISMSSPSYDLTVHGITSIISSPTDLESQSLILAFGGPDIFFSRVSPSQGFDLLPESFNRPLLSLVVAALLIGLGVLRAMSGKKLIRAGWN
;
A
#
# COMPACT_ATOMS: atom_id res chain seq x y z
N SER A 1 -34.96 -23.51 -22.03
CA SER A 1 -33.88 -22.75 -21.38
C SER A 1 -33.79 -23.25 -19.95
N PRO A 2 -32.68 -23.86 -19.50
CA PRO A 2 -32.62 -24.33 -18.12
C PRO A 2 -32.54 -23.10 -17.21
N GLU A 3 -33.52 -22.94 -16.33
CA GLU A 3 -33.50 -21.95 -15.25
C GLU A 3 -32.27 -22.24 -14.38
N MET A 4 -31.36 -21.28 -14.29
CA MET A 4 -30.25 -21.37 -13.33
C MET A 4 -30.83 -21.44 -11.92
N PRO A 5 -30.35 -22.34 -11.06
CA PRO A 5 -30.85 -22.44 -9.68
C PRO A 5 -30.70 -21.08 -8.99
N ALA A 6 -31.74 -20.64 -8.27
CA ALA A 6 -31.82 -19.33 -7.62
C ALA A 6 -30.65 -18.98 -6.67
N ALA A 7 -29.78 -19.94 -6.36
CA ALA A 7 -28.60 -19.79 -5.53
C ALA A 7 -27.43 -19.04 -6.22
N ASP A 8 -27.41 -18.91 -7.55
CA ASP A 8 -26.28 -18.32 -8.29
C ASP A 8 -26.52 -16.89 -8.81
N LEU A 9 -27.66 -16.27 -8.46
CA LEU A 9 -27.89 -14.89 -8.87
C LEU A 9 -26.93 -13.93 -8.15
N PRO A 10 -26.25 -13.03 -8.88
CA PRO A 10 -25.39 -12.03 -8.26
C PRO A 10 -26.22 -11.08 -7.41
N ASN A 11 -25.79 -10.86 -6.18
CA ASN A 11 -26.50 -10.03 -5.22
C ASN A 11 -25.69 -8.82 -4.72
N LEU A 12 -24.42 -8.72 -5.09
CA LEU A 12 -23.60 -7.54 -4.88
C LEU A 12 -22.98 -7.07 -6.21
N PHE A 13 -23.15 -5.79 -6.53
CA PHE A 13 -22.58 -5.16 -7.72
C PHE A 13 -21.71 -3.98 -7.32
N VAL A 14 -20.45 -4.00 -7.77
CA VAL A 14 -19.51 -2.90 -7.60
C VAL A 14 -19.30 -2.24 -8.96
N ASN A 15 -19.64 -0.95 -9.07
CA ASN A 15 -19.54 -0.18 -10.30
C ASN A 15 -18.51 0.93 -10.11
N LEU A 16 -17.48 0.95 -10.95
CA LEU A 16 -16.59 2.10 -11.09
C LEU A 16 -17.21 3.04 -12.12
N VAL A 17 -17.58 4.24 -11.67
CA VAL A 17 -18.30 5.23 -12.47
C VAL A 17 -17.48 6.50 -12.54
N ASP A 18 -17.30 7.03 -13.74
CA ASP A 18 -16.80 8.38 -13.93
C ASP A 18 -17.92 9.38 -13.59
N THR A 19 -17.67 10.24 -12.60
CA THR A 19 -18.64 11.20 -12.08
C THR A 19 -18.92 12.35 -13.04
N VAL A 20 -18.01 12.63 -13.98
CA VAL A 20 -18.19 13.72 -14.96
C VAL A 20 -19.01 13.24 -16.16
N SER A 21 -18.62 12.13 -16.78
CA SER A 21 -19.32 11.61 -17.97
C SER A 21 -20.49 10.67 -17.65
N GLY A 22 -20.61 10.20 -16.40
CA GLY A 22 -21.62 9.22 -15.97
C GLY A 22 -21.36 7.80 -16.47
N ARG A 23 -20.18 7.53 -17.04
CA ARG A 23 -19.89 6.26 -17.71
C ARG A 23 -19.40 5.21 -16.71
N ILE A 24 -19.87 3.98 -16.88
CA ILE A 24 -19.38 2.84 -16.12
C ILE A 24 -18.08 2.37 -16.75
N LEU A 25 -16.98 2.58 -16.03
CA LEU A 25 -15.64 2.13 -16.42
C LEU A 25 -15.52 0.63 -16.23
N TYR A 26 -15.99 0.10 -15.10
CA TYR A 26 -15.89 -1.32 -14.79
C TYR A 26 -17.02 -1.75 -13.87
N ARG A 27 -17.46 -3.00 -14.02
CA ARG A 27 -18.51 -3.60 -13.19
C ARG A 27 -18.06 -4.99 -12.75
N VAL A 28 -18.15 -5.24 -11.45
CA VAL A 28 -17.96 -6.56 -10.84
C VAL A 28 -19.26 -6.99 -10.19
N SER A 29 -19.62 -8.25 -10.36
CA SER A 29 -20.76 -8.88 -9.72
C SER A 29 -20.29 -10.07 -8.88
N HIS A 30 -20.72 -10.11 -7.62
CA HIS A 30 -20.48 -11.24 -6.72
C HIS A 30 -21.79 -11.97 -6.45
N SER A 31 -21.76 -13.29 -6.49
CA SER A 31 -22.81 -14.15 -5.95
C SER A 31 -22.51 -14.45 -4.48
N ASN A 32 -23.55 -14.79 -3.72
CA ASN A 32 -23.42 -15.19 -2.32
C ASN A 32 -22.81 -14.13 -1.38
N ALA A 33 -22.88 -12.84 -1.66
CA ALA A 33 -22.50 -11.81 -0.69
C ALA A 33 -23.57 -11.73 0.43
N MET A 34 -23.17 -11.58 1.69
CA MET A 34 -24.10 -11.34 2.79
C MET A 34 -24.63 -9.91 2.69
N GLU A 35 -25.95 -9.77 2.81
CA GLU A 35 -26.57 -8.45 2.87
C GLU A 35 -26.13 -7.76 4.16
N THR A 36 -25.42 -6.65 3.99
CA THR A 36 -24.89 -5.82 5.08
C THR A 36 -25.31 -4.39 4.78
N GLU A 37 -25.61 -3.60 5.82
CA GLU A 37 -26.06 -2.22 5.67
C GLU A 37 -24.99 -1.32 5.01
N VAL A 38 -23.72 -1.54 5.37
CA VAL A 38 -22.58 -0.78 4.84
C VAL A 38 -21.49 -1.76 4.38
N ILE A 39 -20.96 -1.51 3.19
CA ILE A 39 -19.85 -2.28 2.60
C ILE A 39 -18.59 -1.41 2.70
N PRO A 40 -17.62 -1.78 3.57
CA PRO A 40 -16.37 -1.05 3.69
C PRO A 40 -15.67 -0.97 2.33
N THR A 41 -15.45 0.25 1.84
CA THR A 41 -14.87 0.52 0.54
C THR A 41 -13.80 1.59 0.67
N LEU A 42 -12.72 1.42 -0.07
CA LEU A 42 -11.54 2.26 -0.05
C LEU A 42 -11.12 2.55 -1.49
N ILE A 43 -11.01 3.83 -1.82
CA ILE A 43 -10.49 4.29 -3.12
C ILE A 43 -9.23 5.10 -2.81
N CYS A 44 -8.12 4.74 -3.44
CA CYS A 44 -6.87 5.45 -3.29
C CYS A 44 -6.09 5.39 -4.61
N GLU A 45 -5.75 6.55 -5.16
CA GLU A 45 -5.03 6.66 -6.44
C GLU A 45 -5.72 5.86 -7.56
N ASN A 46 -5.04 4.87 -8.12
CA ASN A 46 -5.52 4.03 -9.20
C ASN A 46 -6.09 2.68 -8.73
N TRP A 47 -6.37 2.51 -7.44
CA TRP A 47 -6.83 1.24 -6.90
C TRP A 47 -8.01 1.37 -5.95
N VAL A 48 -8.82 0.32 -5.93
CA VAL A 48 -10.05 0.23 -5.16
C VAL A 48 -10.06 -1.09 -4.41
N ILE A 49 -10.38 -1.04 -3.12
CA ILE A 49 -10.54 -2.22 -2.28
C ILE A 49 -11.91 -2.12 -1.62
N TYR A 50 -12.65 -3.22 -1.64
CA TYR A 50 -13.90 -3.33 -0.89
C TYR A 50 -13.96 -4.68 -0.18
N ALA A 51 -14.64 -4.72 0.95
CA ALA A 51 -14.79 -5.90 1.78
C ALA A 51 -16.25 -6.29 1.88
N PHE A 52 -16.56 -7.57 1.67
CA PHE A 52 -17.90 -8.11 1.90
C PHE A 52 -17.82 -9.49 2.53
N LEU A 53 -18.81 -9.87 3.32
CA LEU A 53 -18.86 -11.19 3.94
C LEU A 53 -19.52 -12.19 2.97
N SER A 54 -18.90 -13.34 2.71
CA SER A 54 -19.47 -14.36 1.84
C SER A 54 -20.41 -15.29 2.61
N LYS A 55 -21.65 -15.48 2.13
CA LYS A 55 -22.67 -16.39 2.70
C LYS A 55 -22.20 -17.85 2.67
N THR A 56 -21.48 -18.25 1.61
CA THR A 56 -21.02 -19.63 1.40
C THR A 56 -19.83 -19.97 2.28
N THR A 57 -18.77 -19.14 2.25
CA THR A 57 -17.53 -19.43 2.98
C THR A 57 -17.54 -18.93 4.42
N ARG A 58 -18.49 -18.05 4.78
CA ARG A 58 -18.57 -17.33 6.05
C ARG A 58 -17.27 -16.59 6.40
N ARG A 59 -16.55 -16.14 5.38
CA ARG A 59 -15.31 -15.37 5.48
C ARG A 59 -15.46 -14.04 4.76
N THR A 60 -14.71 -13.05 5.19
CA THR A 60 -14.67 -11.77 4.50
C THR A 60 -13.83 -11.91 3.24
N GLU A 61 -14.39 -11.52 2.12
CA GLU A 61 -13.69 -11.43 0.84
C GLU A 61 -13.38 -9.97 0.55
N LEU A 62 -12.12 -9.69 0.23
CA LEU A 62 -11.64 -8.41 -0.26
C LEU A 62 -11.55 -8.47 -1.77
N GLY A 63 -12.34 -7.64 -2.46
CA GLY A 63 -12.16 -7.42 -3.89
C GLY A 63 -11.17 -6.28 -4.09
N VAL A 64 -10.04 -6.57 -4.77
CA VAL A 64 -9.01 -5.56 -5.07
C VAL A 64 -8.96 -5.32 -6.57
N LEU A 65 -9.15 -4.06 -6.95
CA LEU A 65 -9.13 -3.59 -8.33
C LEU A 65 -7.97 -2.61 -8.51
N THR A 66 -7.18 -2.78 -9.57
CA THR A 66 -6.17 -1.81 -10.00
C THR A 66 -6.46 -1.37 -11.43
N LEU A 67 -6.45 -0.07 -11.65
CA LEU A 67 -6.69 0.55 -12.94
C LEU A 67 -5.34 0.93 -13.57
N HIS A 68 -5.15 0.50 -14.81
CA HIS A 68 -3.97 0.81 -15.60
C HIS A 68 -4.40 1.44 -16.90
N GLU A 69 -3.58 2.33 -17.42
CA GLU A 69 -3.70 2.76 -18.81
C GLU A 69 -3.30 1.58 -19.71
N GLY A 70 -3.77 1.58 -20.96
CA GLY A 70 -3.71 0.43 -21.87
C GLY A 70 -2.38 -0.33 -21.90
N MET A 71 -2.42 -1.58 -22.36
CA MET A 71 -1.19 -2.36 -22.61
C MET A 71 -0.36 -1.61 -23.66
N ILE A 72 0.74 -0.96 -23.24
CA ILE A 72 1.74 -0.53 -24.20
C ILE A 72 2.26 -1.81 -24.83
N ASP A 73 2.08 -1.95 -26.14
CA ASP A 73 2.51 -3.12 -26.86
C ASP A 73 4.01 -3.33 -26.58
N LYS A 74 4.49 -4.58 -26.50
CA LYS A 74 5.90 -4.86 -26.12
C LYS A 74 6.89 -4.18 -27.08
N ALA A 75 6.45 -3.85 -28.29
CA ALA A 75 7.20 -3.12 -29.31
C ALA A 75 7.12 -1.59 -29.19
N GLY A 76 6.23 -1.03 -28.35
CA GLY A 76 6.02 0.41 -28.17
C GLY A 76 6.96 1.08 -27.16
N LEU A 77 7.59 0.30 -26.27
CA LEU A 77 8.62 0.77 -25.33
C LEU A 77 10.00 0.34 -25.84
N THR A 78 10.58 1.12 -26.75
CA THR A 78 12.00 0.95 -27.13
C THR A 78 12.83 1.99 -26.39
N ALA A 79 14.16 1.78 -26.31
CA ALA A 79 15.08 2.78 -25.73
C ALA A 79 15.00 4.16 -26.43
N PHE A 80 14.36 4.24 -27.61
CA PHE A 80 14.20 5.44 -28.42
C PHE A 80 12.74 5.93 -28.52
N THR A 81 11.79 5.20 -27.91
CA THR A 81 10.37 5.56 -27.90
C THR A 81 9.93 5.74 -26.45
N SER A 82 9.74 6.99 -26.05
CA SER A 82 9.07 7.30 -24.79
C SER A 82 7.57 7.39 -25.06
N PRO A 83 6.71 6.83 -24.20
CA PRO A 83 5.28 7.08 -24.30
C PRO A 83 5.03 8.58 -24.14
N ASP A 84 4.14 9.14 -24.97
CA ASP A 84 3.74 10.54 -24.87
C ASP A 84 3.10 10.78 -23.50
N GLN A 85 3.79 11.51 -22.63
CA GLN A 85 3.24 11.92 -21.35
C GLN A 85 2.30 13.10 -21.58
N VAL A 86 1.00 12.82 -21.56
CA VAL A 86 -0.02 13.85 -21.65
C VAL A 86 -0.06 14.62 -20.33
N THR A 87 0.14 15.94 -20.39
CA THR A 87 0.21 16.81 -19.20
C THR A 87 -1.17 17.19 -18.65
N SER A 88 -2.25 16.82 -19.34
CA SER A 88 -3.63 17.14 -18.99
C SER A 88 -4.56 15.96 -19.25
N PHE A 89 -5.51 15.72 -18.35
CA PHE A 89 -6.53 14.69 -18.50
C PHE A 89 -7.93 15.32 -18.53
N SER A 90 -8.75 14.92 -19.51
CA SER A 90 -10.15 15.33 -19.64
C SER A 90 -11.06 14.11 -19.70
N SER A 91 -11.92 13.95 -18.69
CA SER A 91 -12.88 12.83 -18.62
C SER A 91 -13.84 12.76 -19.82
N MET A 92 -14.12 13.89 -20.47
CA MET A 92 -15.02 13.94 -21.64
C MET A 92 -14.35 13.42 -22.91
N GLU A 93 -13.03 13.61 -23.04
CA GLU A 93 -12.23 13.20 -24.20
C GLU A 93 -11.68 11.78 -24.04
N ALA A 94 -11.58 11.29 -22.79
CA ALA A 94 -11.12 9.94 -22.42
C ALA A 94 -12.06 8.79 -22.86
N ARG A 95 -12.86 8.99 -23.91
CA ARG A 95 -13.83 8.02 -24.44
C ARG A 95 -13.17 6.78 -25.02
N GLU A 96 -12.00 6.95 -25.63
CA GLU A 96 -11.26 5.89 -26.31
C GLU A 96 -10.24 5.21 -25.38
N SER A 97 -9.78 5.92 -24.34
CA SER A 97 -8.79 5.45 -23.37
C SER A 97 -9.44 4.81 -22.13
N LYS A 98 -10.23 3.74 -22.32
CA LYS A 98 -10.81 3.01 -21.20
C LYS A 98 -9.70 2.31 -20.38
N PRO A 99 -9.67 2.45 -19.03
CA PRO A 99 -8.64 1.81 -18.23
C PRO A 99 -8.77 0.29 -18.25
N VAL A 100 -7.62 -0.40 -18.27
CA VAL A 100 -7.50 -1.84 -18.08
C VAL A 100 -7.56 -2.12 -16.59
N VAL A 101 -8.60 -2.83 -16.17
CA VAL A 101 -8.79 -3.16 -14.75
C VAL A 101 -8.30 -4.58 -14.49
N LEU A 102 -7.31 -4.69 -13.60
CA LEU A 102 -6.91 -5.97 -13.04
C LEU A 102 -7.66 -6.17 -11.72
N SER A 103 -8.25 -7.34 -11.56
CA SER A 103 -9.07 -7.69 -10.40
C SER A 103 -8.54 -8.96 -9.76
N LYS A 104 -8.45 -8.96 -8.43
CA LYS A 104 -8.16 -10.16 -7.66
C LYS A 104 -8.85 -10.13 -6.30
N SER A 105 -9.38 -11.27 -5.90
CA SER A 105 -10.03 -11.44 -4.61
C SER A 105 -9.05 -11.98 -3.59
N TYR A 106 -9.17 -11.54 -2.35
CA TYR A 106 -8.44 -12.06 -1.19
C TYR A 106 -9.44 -12.41 -0.08
N ALA A 107 -9.07 -13.26 0.86
CA ALA A 107 -9.92 -13.65 1.98
C ALA A 107 -9.26 -13.29 3.31
N ILE A 108 -10.06 -12.75 4.23
CA ILE A 108 -9.72 -12.49 5.62
C ILE A 108 -10.62 -13.35 6.50
N VAL A 109 -10.03 -13.95 7.54
CA VAL A 109 -10.73 -14.89 8.44
C VAL A 109 -11.80 -14.20 9.29
N LYS A 110 -11.58 -12.93 9.64
CA LYS A 110 -12.44 -12.14 10.52
C LYS A 110 -13.36 -11.21 9.72
N PRO A 111 -14.54 -10.84 10.25
CA PRO A 111 -15.37 -9.80 9.67
C PRO A 111 -14.61 -8.46 9.66
N VAL A 112 -14.75 -7.68 8.59
CA VAL A 112 -14.15 -6.34 8.47
C VAL A 112 -15.22 -5.30 8.66
N THR A 113 -15.04 -4.40 9.63
CA THR A 113 -16.00 -3.34 9.94
C THR A 113 -15.68 -2.04 9.22
N ALA A 114 -14.40 -1.72 9.06
CA ALA A 114 -13.95 -0.50 8.39
C ALA A 114 -12.62 -0.72 7.66
N LEU A 115 -12.42 0.04 6.59
CA LEU A 115 -11.17 0.11 5.83
C LEU A 115 -10.64 1.55 5.87
N GLY A 116 -9.33 1.67 5.92
CA GLY A 116 -8.61 2.93 5.75
C GLY A 116 -7.32 2.72 4.98
N VAL A 117 -6.69 3.81 4.55
CA VAL A 117 -5.36 3.79 3.94
C VAL A 117 -4.50 4.83 4.62
N THR A 118 -3.20 4.58 4.72
CA THR A 118 -2.22 5.55 5.16
C THR A 118 -1.91 6.58 4.07
N SER A 119 -1.75 7.84 4.46
CA SER A 119 -1.50 8.97 3.55
C SER A 119 -0.22 9.71 3.98
N SER A 120 0.64 10.03 3.02
CA SER A 120 1.87 10.81 3.18
C SER A 120 1.84 12.03 2.27
N LYS A 121 2.67 13.03 2.57
CA LYS A 121 2.61 14.36 1.93
C LYS A 121 2.94 14.30 0.43
N GLY A 122 3.97 13.56 0.07
CA GLY A 122 4.41 13.34 -1.31
C GLY A 122 3.87 12.05 -1.94
N GLY A 123 3.14 11.21 -1.19
CA GLY A 123 2.69 9.91 -1.67
C GLY A 123 3.83 8.92 -1.97
N ILE A 124 5.04 9.18 -1.48
CA ILE A 124 6.26 8.40 -1.76
C ILE A 124 6.34 7.18 -0.83
N SER A 125 5.97 7.35 0.44
CA SER A 125 5.96 6.24 1.39
C SER A 125 5.02 5.12 0.90
N THR A 126 5.42 3.87 1.15
CA THR A 126 4.58 2.70 0.89
C THR A 126 3.22 2.88 1.56
N LYS A 127 2.14 2.57 0.83
CA LYS A 127 0.80 2.63 1.42
C LYS A 127 0.48 1.33 2.12
N HIS A 128 -0.01 1.45 3.34
CA HIS A 128 -0.61 0.37 4.09
C HIS A 128 -2.13 0.56 4.16
N VAL A 129 -2.85 -0.53 3.95
CA VAL A 129 -4.30 -0.64 4.15
C VAL A 129 -4.53 -0.98 5.62
N LEU A 130 -5.33 -0.17 6.28
CA LEU A 130 -5.75 -0.36 7.66
C LEU A 130 -7.08 -1.08 7.65
N VAL A 131 -7.15 -2.20 8.36
CA VAL A 131 -8.35 -3.03 8.45
C VAL A 131 -8.79 -3.06 9.90
N ALA A 132 -9.98 -2.51 10.19
CA ALA A 132 -10.66 -2.78 11.44
C ALA A 132 -11.38 -4.13 11.30
N SER A 133 -11.01 -5.06 12.14
CA SER A 133 -11.55 -6.41 12.18
C SER A 133 -12.50 -6.55 13.38
N GLY A 134 -13.45 -7.48 13.32
CA GLY A 134 -14.46 -7.66 14.38
C GLY A 134 -13.94 -8.24 15.70
N ASP A 135 -12.62 -8.35 15.87
CA ASP A 135 -11.95 -8.48 17.17
C ASP A 135 -11.59 -7.11 17.78
N ASP A 136 -12.16 -6.03 17.24
CA ASP A 136 -11.95 -4.64 17.69
C ASP A 136 -10.48 -4.22 17.65
N LYS A 137 -9.72 -4.80 16.71
CA LYS A 137 -8.32 -4.44 16.45
C LYS A 137 -8.16 -3.85 15.07
N ILE A 138 -7.24 -2.90 14.98
CA ILE A 138 -6.82 -2.30 13.72
C ILE A 138 -5.56 -3.01 13.28
N THR A 139 -5.57 -3.61 12.09
CA THR A 139 -4.38 -4.29 11.54
C THR A 139 -3.90 -3.55 10.30
N SER A 140 -2.60 -3.30 10.22
CA SER A 140 -1.96 -2.73 9.04
C SER A 140 -1.54 -3.85 8.09
N ILE A 141 -1.94 -3.74 6.82
CA ILE A 141 -1.57 -4.65 5.73
C ILE A 141 -0.82 -3.86 4.67
N ASN A 142 0.37 -4.30 4.28
CA ASN A 142 1.11 -3.64 3.20
C ASN A 142 0.35 -3.81 1.87
N ARG A 143 0.19 -2.73 1.11
CA ARG A 143 -0.51 -2.74 -0.18
C ARG A 143 0.07 -3.76 -1.16
N ASN A 144 1.37 -4.04 -1.14
CA ASN A 144 2.01 -5.03 -2.02
C ASN A 144 1.46 -6.45 -1.80
N LEU A 145 0.94 -6.75 -0.61
CA LEU A 145 0.26 -8.03 -0.35
C LEU A 145 -1.09 -8.12 -1.06
N LEU A 146 -1.75 -7.00 -1.29
CA LEU A 146 -3.07 -6.91 -1.92
C LEU A 146 -2.97 -6.58 -3.42
N GLU A 147 -1.93 -7.05 -4.11
CA GLU A 147 -1.69 -6.70 -5.51
C GLU A 147 -2.33 -7.70 -6.49
N PRO A 148 -3.22 -7.27 -7.42
CA PRO A 148 -3.85 -8.18 -8.37
C PRO A 148 -2.88 -8.87 -9.34
N ARG A 149 -1.72 -8.26 -9.60
CA ARG A 149 -0.68 -8.79 -10.50
C ARG A 149 0.07 -10.00 -9.94
N ARG A 150 -0.11 -10.36 -8.67
CA ARG A 150 0.60 -11.49 -8.06
C ARG A 150 0.31 -12.80 -8.81
N PRO A 151 1.31 -13.54 -9.30
CA PRO A 151 1.08 -14.74 -10.09
C PRO A 151 0.49 -15.87 -9.24
N THR A 152 -0.44 -16.65 -9.79
CA THR A 152 -1.03 -17.80 -9.06
C THR A 152 -0.09 -19.03 -9.08
N GLY A 153 0.73 -19.16 -10.11
CA GLY A 153 1.73 -20.23 -10.25
C GLY A 153 3.11 -19.83 -9.75
N GLU A 154 4.14 -20.50 -10.26
CA GLU A 154 5.54 -20.15 -10.00
C GLU A 154 5.86 -18.74 -10.53
N VAL A 155 6.64 -18.00 -9.75
CA VAL A 155 7.02 -16.61 -10.04
C VAL A 155 8.08 -16.60 -11.13
N LYS A 156 7.82 -15.88 -12.23
CA LYS A 156 8.77 -15.73 -13.33
C LYS A 156 9.91 -14.76 -12.96
N PRO A 157 11.08 -14.82 -13.61
CA PRO A 157 12.21 -13.93 -13.31
C PRO A 157 11.87 -12.44 -13.38
N HIS A 158 11.14 -12.00 -14.42
CA HIS A 158 10.73 -10.59 -14.56
C HIS A 158 9.75 -10.15 -13.47
N GLU A 159 8.83 -11.02 -13.04
CA GLU A 159 7.89 -10.72 -11.94
C GLU A 159 8.64 -10.58 -10.62
N LYS A 160 9.69 -11.39 -10.43
CA LYS A 160 10.57 -11.31 -9.26
C LYS A 160 11.42 -10.04 -9.24
N GLU A 161 11.88 -9.58 -10.41
CA GLU A 161 12.59 -8.29 -10.56
C GLU A 161 11.70 -7.10 -10.17
N GLU A 162 10.40 -7.17 -10.48
CA GLU A 162 9.41 -6.20 -10.02
C GLU A 162 9.04 -6.34 -8.52
N GLY A 163 9.58 -7.34 -7.83
CA GLY A 163 9.26 -7.62 -6.43
C GLY A 163 7.90 -8.30 -6.20
N LEU A 164 7.27 -8.85 -7.25
CA LEU A 164 6.07 -9.65 -7.10
C LEU A 164 6.40 -11.02 -6.51
N PHE A 165 5.44 -11.55 -5.77
CA PHE A 165 5.52 -12.86 -5.13
C PHE A 165 4.21 -13.61 -5.29
N GLN A 166 4.30 -14.93 -5.19
CA GLN A 166 3.19 -15.85 -5.46
C GLN A 166 1.94 -15.45 -4.69
N TYR A 167 0.82 -15.40 -5.39
CA TYR A 167 -0.49 -15.11 -4.84
C TYR A 167 -0.90 -16.14 -3.80
N HIS A 168 -1.35 -15.63 -2.67
CA HIS A 168 -1.96 -16.41 -1.61
C HIS A 168 -3.35 -15.81 -1.34
N PRO A 169 -4.43 -16.60 -1.48
CA PRO A 169 -5.80 -16.09 -1.33
C PRO A 169 -6.07 -15.62 0.09
N LEU A 170 -5.51 -16.30 1.10
CA LEU A 170 -5.71 -15.97 2.50
C LEU A 170 -4.70 -14.92 2.94
N VAL A 171 -5.21 -13.78 3.44
CA VAL A 171 -4.38 -12.70 4.00
C VAL A 171 -4.36 -12.83 5.52
N PRO A 172 -3.20 -13.15 6.13
CA PRO A 172 -3.11 -13.25 7.59
C PRO A 172 -3.17 -11.88 8.24
N LEU A 173 -3.97 -11.74 9.29
CA LEU A 173 -3.95 -10.58 10.17
C LEU A 173 -2.89 -10.81 11.25
N ILE A 174 -1.76 -10.11 11.14
CA ILE A 174 -0.60 -10.29 12.00
C ILE A 174 -0.70 -9.31 13.16
N SER A 175 -0.72 -9.81 14.41
CA SER A 175 -0.85 -8.94 15.60
C SER A 175 0.29 -7.92 15.72
N MET A 176 1.50 -8.27 15.27
CA MET A 176 2.66 -7.35 15.28
C MET A 176 2.50 -6.15 14.34
N SER A 177 1.63 -6.24 13.32
CA SER A 177 1.33 -5.11 12.43
C SER A 177 0.09 -4.32 12.87
N SER A 178 -0.43 -4.56 14.08
CA SER A 178 -1.57 -3.84 14.63
C SER A 178 -1.13 -2.54 15.31
N PRO A 179 -1.55 -1.35 14.82
CA PRO A 179 -1.22 -0.09 15.48
C PRO A 179 -1.84 0.04 16.87
N SER A 180 -2.96 -0.65 17.14
CA SER A 180 -3.62 -0.64 18.44
C SER A 180 -2.98 -1.59 19.46
N TYR A 181 -2.03 -2.44 19.04
CA TYR A 181 -1.28 -3.36 19.90
C TYR A 181 -2.18 -4.22 20.82
N ASP A 182 -2.24 -3.89 22.11
CA ASP A 182 -3.03 -4.53 23.16
C ASP A 182 -4.41 -3.89 23.36
N LEU A 183 -4.63 -2.69 22.83
CA LEU A 183 -5.88 -1.96 22.92
C LEU A 183 -6.93 -2.54 21.97
N THR A 184 -8.11 -2.81 22.53
CA THR A 184 -9.35 -3.09 21.82
C THR A 184 -10.14 -1.79 21.68
N VAL A 185 -10.58 -1.48 20.46
CA VAL A 185 -11.27 -0.23 20.12
C VAL A 185 -12.63 -0.60 19.57
N HIS A 186 -13.66 -0.51 20.40
CA HIS A 186 -14.96 -1.06 20.07
C HIS A 186 -15.73 -0.21 19.05
N GLY A 187 -16.35 -0.87 18.08
CA GLY A 187 -17.34 -0.25 17.20
C GLY A 187 -16.75 0.71 16.16
N ILE A 188 -15.54 0.44 15.66
CA ILE A 188 -14.94 1.24 14.58
C ILE A 188 -15.79 1.14 13.32
N THR A 189 -16.30 2.27 12.84
CA THR A 189 -17.02 2.37 11.55
C THR A 189 -16.21 3.07 10.48
N SER A 190 -15.20 3.88 10.86
CA SER A 190 -14.39 4.65 9.93
C SER A 190 -12.95 4.80 10.42
N ILE A 191 -12.01 4.75 9.48
CA ILE A 191 -10.59 5.01 9.70
C ILE A 191 -10.15 6.08 8.71
N ILE A 192 -9.70 7.21 9.23
CA ILE A 192 -9.12 8.29 8.41
C ILE A 192 -7.63 8.39 8.69
N SER A 193 -6.88 8.87 7.70
CA SER A 193 -5.47 9.20 7.88
C SER A 193 -5.17 10.61 7.41
N SER A 194 -4.12 11.21 7.99
CA SER A 194 -3.63 12.52 7.63
C SER A 194 -2.09 12.48 7.51
N PRO A 195 -1.52 13.10 6.47
CA PRO A 195 -0.07 13.16 6.32
C PRO A 195 0.56 14.05 7.39
N THR A 196 1.83 13.79 7.70
CA THR A 196 2.65 14.70 8.51
C THR A 196 3.68 15.42 7.65
N ASP A 197 4.47 16.31 8.25
CA ASP A 197 5.63 16.90 7.55
C ASP A 197 6.75 15.90 7.28
N LEU A 198 6.77 14.78 8.02
CA LEU A 198 7.65 13.64 7.75
C LEU A 198 6.93 12.70 6.77
N GLU A 199 7.58 12.42 5.65
CA GLU A 199 7.04 11.59 4.58
C GLU A 199 6.86 10.14 5.03
N SER A 200 7.73 9.66 5.93
CA SER A 200 7.66 8.31 6.47
C SER A 200 6.56 8.11 7.53
N GLN A 201 5.87 9.17 7.94
CA GLN A 201 4.90 9.16 9.03
C GLN A 201 3.49 9.58 8.58
N SER A 202 2.50 8.83 9.03
CA SER A 202 1.08 9.11 8.82
C SER A 202 0.34 9.06 10.15
N LEU A 203 -0.57 10.00 10.37
CA LEU A 203 -1.48 10.00 11.52
C LEU A 203 -2.73 9.21 11.15
N ILE A 204 -3.20 8.35 12.05
CA ILE A 204 -4.41 7.57 11.86
C ILE A 204 -5.39 7.85 12.99
N LEU A 205 -6.65 8.01 12.64
CA LEU A 205 -7.76 8.16 13.57
C LEU A 205 -8.85 7.17 13.20
N ALA A 206 -9.15 6.25 14.11
CA ALA A 206 -10.26 5.31 14.01
C ALA A 206 -11.36 5.73 14.97
N PHE A 207 -12.59 5.84 14.47
CA PHE A 207 -13.74 6.32 15.22
C PHE A 207 -15.05 5.71 14.68
N GLY A 208 -16.15 5.99 15.37
CA GLY A 208 -17.51 5.57 14.99
C GLY A 208 -18.33 5.11 16.17
N GLY A 209 -17.72 4.31 17.04
CA GLY A 209 -18.31 3.75 18.24
C GLY A 209 -18.09 4.61 19.49
N PRO A 210 -18.19 4.03 20.70
CA PRO A 210 -17.91 4.73 21.95
C PRO A 210 -16.42 5.09 22.09
N ASP A 211 -15.54 4.33 21.45
CA ASP A 211 -14.10 4.49 21.54
C ASP A 211 -13.54 5.25 20.34
N ILE A 212 -12.51 6.05 20.60
CA ILE A 212 -11.73 6.76 19.58
C ILE A 212 -10.28 6.35 19.77
N PHE A 213 -9.63 5.96 18.68
CA PHE A 213 -8.23 5.57 18.68
C PHE A 213 -7.43 6.46 17.74
N PHE A 214 -6.34 7.03 18.27
CA PHE A 214 -5.40 7.83 17.52
C PHE A 214 -4.00 7.28 17.68
N SER A 215 -3.28 7.13 16.57
CA SER A 215 -1.89 6.71 16.60
C SER A 215 -1.13 7.26 15.39
N ARG A 216 0.19 7.23 15.49
CA ARG A 216 1.08 7.50 14.37
C ARG A 216 1.62 6.19 13.84
N VAL A 217 1.60 6.02 12.53
CA VAL A 217 2.12 4.83 11.85
C VAL A 217 3.19 5.22 10.85
N SER A 218 4.17 4.35 10.69
CA SER A 218 5.27 4.50 9.73
C SER A 218 5.32 3.31 8.77
N PRO A 219 4.60 3.38 7.63
CA PRO A 219 4.53 2.27 6.68
C PRO A 219 5.89 1.80 6.13
N SER A 220 6.82 2.75 5.97
CA SER A 220 8.13 2.58 5.33
C SER A 220 9.31 2.72 6.31
N GLN A 221 9.08 2.45 7.60
CA GLN A 221 10.11 2.42 8.65
C GLN A 221 10.96 3.71 8.80
N GLY A 222 10.32 4.89 8.91
CA GLY A 222 11.01 6.06 9.48
C GLY A 222 12.21 6.58 8.68
N PHE A 223 12.25 6.43 7.35
CA PHE A 223 13.46 6.67 6.53
C PHE A 223 13.98 8.12 6.53
N ASP A 224 13.16 9.08 6.93
CA ASP A 224 13.50 10.51 7.08
C ASP A 224 13.87 10.87 8.54
N LEU A 225 13.95 9.87 9.42
CA LEU A 225 14.32 10.01 10.81
C LEU A 225 15.56 9.17 11.14
N LEU A 226 16.40 9.71 12.02
CA LEU A 226 17.48 8.93 12.61
C LEU A 226 16.86 7.96 13.63
N PRO A 227 17.15 6.64 13.56
CA PRO A 227 16.58 5.68 14.49
C PRO A 227 17.03 5.98 15.93
N GLU A 228 16.15 5.69 16.89
CA GLU A 228 16.44 5.92 18.31
C GLU A 228 17.63 5.08 18.81
N SER A 229 17.85 3.90 18.21
CA SER A 229 18.96 3.00 18.49
C SER A 229 20.30 3.43 17.87
N PHE A 230 20.37 4.57 17.18
CA PHE A 230 21.58 5.04 16.54
C PHE A 230 22.68 5.40 17.56
N ASN A 231 23.84 4.75 17.45
CA ASN A 231 24.96 4.93 18.38
C ASN A 231 25.75 6.24 18.09
N ARG A 232 25.18 7.36 18.52
CA ARG A 232 25.81 8.70 18.43
C ARG A 232 27.18 8.78 19.11
N PRO A 233 27.41 8.15 20.29
CA PRO A 233 28.74 8.14 20.92
C PRO A 233 29.82 7.50 20.05
N LEU A 234 29.55 6.34 19.45
CA LEU A 234 30.51 5.65 18.58
C LEU A 234 30.87 6.51 17.36
N LEU A 235 29.87 7.10 16.70
CA LEU A 235 30.11 7.99 15.56
C LEU A 235 31.03 9.16 15.96
N SER A 236 30.73 9.78 17.11
CA SER A 236 31.52 10.91 17.61
C SER A 236 32.97 10.52 17.90
N LEU A 237 33.19 9.34 18.49
CA LEU A 237 34.52 8.79 18.76
C LEU A 237 35.31 8.55 17.46
N VAL A 238 34.70 7.90 16.47
CA VAL A 238 35.35 7.62 15.19
C VAL A 238 35.76 8.91 14.47
N VAL A 239 34.87 9.91 14.45
CA VAL A 239 35.18 11.22 13.85
C VAL A 239 36.33 11.90 14.58
N ALA A 240 36.34 11.89 15.91
CA ALA A 240 37.44 12.45 16.70
C ALA A 240 38.77 11.72 16.43
N ALA A 241 38.76 10.38 16.41
CA ALA A 241 39.94 9.57 16.13
C ALA A 241 40.50 9.84 14.73
N LEU A 242 39.64 10.00 13.71
CA LEU A 242 40.05 10.36 12.35
C LEU A 242 40.69 11.75 12.29
N LEU A 243 40.13 12.75 12.99
CA LEU A 243 40.72 14.09 13.05
C LEU A 243 42.11 14.10 13.69
N ILE A 244 42.26 13.38 14.81
CA ILE A 244 43.57 13.22 15.49
C ILE A 244 44.55 12.51 14.56
N GLY A 245 44.14 11.39 13.96
CA GLY A 245 44.95 10.62 13.02
C GLY A 245 45.42 11.46 11.83
N LEU A 246 44.53 12.28 11.25
CA LEU A 246 44.87 13.20 10.16
C LEU A 246 45.90 14.26 10.60
N GLY A 247 45.76 14.80 11.82
CA GLY A 247 46.71 15.75 12.38
C GLY A 247 48.11 15.15 12.54
N VAL A 248 48.20 13.94 13.09
CA VAL A 248 49.46 13.19 13.24
C VAL A 248 50.07 12.89 11.86
N LEU A 249 49.28 12.39 10.91
CA LEU A 249 49.75 12.06 9.57
C LEU A 249 50.24 13.30 8.81
N ARG A 250 49.55 14.44 8.94
CA ARG A 250 49.98 15.71 8.34
C ARG A 250 51.33 16.17 8.90
N ALA A 251 51.52 16.07 10.21
CA ALA A 251 52.79 16.41 10.85
C ALA A 251 53.93 15.48 10.38
N MET A 252 53.67 14.17 10.27
CA MET A 252 54.64 13.20 9.76
C MET A 252 54.97 13.43 8.28
N SER A 253 53.98 13.70 7.46
CA SER A 253 54.14 13.98 6.03
C SER A 253 54.97 15.25 5.79
N GLY A 254 54.68 16.34 6.50
CA GLY A 254 55.46 17.58 6.41
C GLY A 254 56.94 17.37 6.76
N LYS A 255 57.22 16.60 7.84
CA LYS A 255 58.60 16.22 8.19
C LYS A 255 59.28 15.39 7.11
N LYS A 256 58.55 14.46 6.48
CA LYS A 256 59.08 13.59 5.41
C LYS A 256 59.38 14.38 4.13
N LEU A 257 58.50 15.30 3.73
CA LEU A 257 58.68 16.17 2.55
C LEU A 257 59.90 17.08 2.68
N ILE A 258 60.08 17.72 3.83
CA ILE A 258 61.27 18.57 4.08
C ILE A 258 62.54 17.72 4.00
N ARG A 259 62.57 16.55 4.66
CA ARG A 259 63.73 15.66 4.62
C ARG A 259 64.04 15.16 3.20
N ALA A 260 63.03 14.91 2.37
CA ALA A 260 63.22 14.48 0.98
C ALA A 260 63.69 15.62 0.06
N GLY A 261 63.28 16.85 0.31
CA GLY A 261 63.71 18.01 -0.50
C GLY A 261 65.07 18.59 -0.10
N TRP A 262 65.63 18.19 1.04
CA TRP A 262 66.95 18.61 1.53
C TRP A 262 68.05 17.57 1.25
N ASN A 263 67.71 16.49 0.54
CA ASN A 263 68.66 15.54 -0.06
C ASN A 263 68.72 15.75 -1.57
#